data_AF-O58526-F1
#
_entry.id   AF-O58526-F1
#
_cell.length_a   1.000
_cell.length_b   1.000
_cell.length_c   1.000
_cell.angle_alpha   90.00
_cell.angle_beta   90.00
_cell.angle_gamma   90.00
#
_symmetry.space_group_name_H-M   'P 1'
#
loop_
_entity.id
_entity.type
_entity.pdbx_description
1 polymer ?
#
loop_
_entity_poly.entity_id
_entity_poly.type
_entity_poly.pdbx_seq_one_letter_code
_entity_poly.pdbx_strand_id
1 'polypeptide(L)'
;MILVLGIGLWWIRWNDTLGGYESRMTLGGRSPGTYYDEVQLFKERGFDRVVFLGEEGRGINYTGNGFADARYLALWIRTHITSIDYYITIPFSYGSGELRDNPANGFENSYWRSWIDGVLGVDDDNRLGFYWSYESCLQGTINDPVPKKKLNLKKEDEIKEYESKYIEFLQEMSDYIHSHGLELIWIPATGTRDATYLKNNSGIPTLAGYFDRVFVQLNYYQYNSQYTFNKLVEKIKWIYEESLSIEMEADCAVLEGKRGHCAECEYANNEPVYCNNAKCLERACDYISGILEAYWELFHRPPLSPETVVNRLFPHRAYYFGTDFKVVDKVRSKCPEW
;
A
#
# COMPACT_ATOMS: atom_id res chain seq x y z
N MET A 1 -15.86 -7.02 22.66
CA MET A 1 -14.57 -6.56 22.13
C MET A 1 -14.65 -6.80 20.62
N ILE A 2 -14.86 -5.74 19.85
CA ILE A 2 -14.85 -5.85 18.38
C ILE A 2 -13.39 -6.05 18.01
N LEU A 3 -13.04 -7.18 17.39
CA LEU A 3 -11.70 -7.43 16.92
C LEU A 3 -11.41 -6.39 15.84
N VAL A 4 -10.52 -5.45 16.12
CA VAL A 4 -10.01 -4.52 15.12
C VAL A 4 -9.06 -5.30 14.21
N LEU A 5 -9.33 -5.28 12.91
CA LEU A 5 -8.54 -5.97 11.90
C LEU A 5 -7.66 -4.94 11.20
N GLY A 6 -6.38 -4.91 11.56
CA GLY A 6 -5.39 -3.97 11.06
C GLY A 6 -4.36 -4.67 10.19
N ILE A 7 -4.14 -4.16 8.98
CA ILE A 7 -3.11 -4.67 8.08
C ILE A 7 -1.85 -3.80 8.22
N GLY A 8 -0.78 -4.38 8.75
CA GLY A 8 0.53 -3.71 8.83
C GLY A 8 1.35 -3.90 7.55
N LEU A 9 2.06 -2.87 7.10
CA LEU A 9 2.95 -3.00 5.94
C LEU A 9 4.37 -3.40 6.37
N TRP A 10 4.81 -4.59 5.97
CA TRP A 10 6.09 -5.20 6.34
C TRP A 10 7.14 -4.99 5.24
N TRP A 11 8.11 -4.13 5.50
CA TRP A 11 9.18 -3.80 4.54
C TRP A 11 10.23 -4.90 4.44
N ILE A 12 10.43 -5.40 3.23
CA ILE A 12 11.49 -6.35 2.90
C ILE A 12 12.37 -5.79 1.79
N ARG A 13 13.57 -6.34 1.65
CA ARG A 13 14.41 -6.11 0.47
C ARG A 13 15.24 -7.34 0.13
N TRP A 14 15.58 -7.45 -1.13
CA TRP A 14 16.65 -8.30 -1.60
C TRP A 14 18.00 -7.72 -1.17
N ASN A 15 18.85 -8.57 -0.61
CA ASN A 15 20.22 -8.24 -0.23
C ASN A 15 21.17 -9.07 -1.09
N ASP A 16 21.80 -8.42 -2.09
CA ASP A 16 22.75 -9.07 -3.01
C ASP A 16 23.97 -9.67 -2.30
N THR A 17 24.39 -9.08 -1.17
CA THR A 17 25.54 -9.58 -0.42
C THR A 17 25.21 -10.90 0.28
N LEU A 18 23.97 -11.05 0.75
CA LEU A 18 23.48 -12.27 1.37
C LEU A 18 22.92 -13.28 0.36
N GLY A 19 22.64 -12.84 -0.87
CA GLY A 19 21.93 -13.65 -1.87
C GLY A 19 20.51 -14.03 -1.41
N GLY A 20 19.85 -13.15 -0.67
CA GLY A 20 18.55 -13.47 -0.05
C GLY A 20 17.77 -12.26 0.41
N TYR A 21 16.54 -12.51 0.86
CA TYR A 21 15.68 -11.48 1.43
C TYR A 21 16.02 -11.21 2.89
N GLU A 22 15.80 -9.98 3.31
CA GLU A 22 15.83 -9.57 4.71
C GLU A 22 14.67 -8.64 5.03
N SER A 23 14.21 -8.71 6.28
CA SER A 23 13.32 -7.69 6.83
C SER A 23 14.07 -6.39 7.07
N ARG A 24 13.39 -5.27 6.82
CA ARG A 24 13.89 -3.94 7.15
C ARG A 24 13.31 -3.42 8.46
N MET A 25 12.40 -4.16 9.10
CA MET A 25 11.70 -3.71 10.29
C MET A 25 12.66 -3.57 11.48
N THR A 26 12.44 -2.54 12.28
CA THR A 26 13.28 -2.17 13.43
C THR A 26 12.41 -1.71 14.60
N LEU A 27 12.98 -1.76 15.81
CA LEU A 27 12.42 -1.13 17.00
C LEU A 27 13.46 -0.17 17.60
N GLY A 28 13.21 1.14 17.48
CA GLY A 28 14.18 2.15 17.89
C GLY A 28 15.48 2.09 17.08
N GLY A 29 15.38 1.82 15.79
CA GLY A 29 16.50 1.73 14.84
C GLY A 29 17.37 0.48 14.98
N ARG A 30 16.93 -0.55 15.70
CA ARG A 30 17.62 -1.84 15.81
C ARG A 30 16.74 -2.96 15.30
N SER A 31 17.32 -3.96 14.64
CA SER A 31 16.60 -5.19 14.29
C SER A 31 16.06 -5.84 15.57
N PRO A 32 14.81 -6.34 15.60
CA PRO A 32 14.23 -7.00 16.77
C PRO A 32 14.92 -8.31 17.17
N GLY A 33 15.84 -8.83 16.36
CA GLY A 33 16.66 -10.00 16.66
C GLY A 33 16.21 -11.23 15.87
N THR A 34 14.92 -11.59 15.97
CA THR A 34 14.34 -12.70 15.20
C THR A 34 13.06 -12.28 14.47
N TYR A 35 12.69 -13.03 13.43
CA TYR A 35 11.42 -12.85 12.73
C TYR A 35 10.20 -13.16 13.62
N TYR A 36 10.35 -14.06 14.61
CA TYR A 36 9.30 -14.31 15.59
C TYR A 36 9.02 -13.05 16.42
N ASP A 37 10.07 -12.36 16.86
CA ASP A 37 9.93 -11.10 17.61
C ASP A 37 9.28 -10.01 16.74
N GLU A 38 9.62 -9.94 15.45
CA GLU A 38 8.96 -9.03 14.50
C GLU A 38 7.45 -9.33 14.36
N VAL A 39 7.06 -10.60 14.24
CA VAL A 39 5.64 -11.00 14.22
C VAL A 39 4.93 -10.57 15.51
N GLN A 40 5.54 -10.76 16.68
CA GLN A 40 4.94 -10.33 17.95
C GLN A 40 4.79 -8.80 18.00
N LEU A 41 5.76 -8.05 17.49
CA LEU A 41 5.67 -6.58 17.46
C LEU A 41 4.50 -6.09 16.60
N PHE A 42 4.17 -6.76 15.50
CA PHE A 42 2.96 -6.49 14.72
C PHE A 42 1.69 -6.79 15.54
N LYS A 43 1.61 -8.00 16.13
CA LYS A 43 0.42 -8.45 16.90
C LYS A 43 0.15 -7.62 18.15
N GLU A 44 1.18 -7.27 18.91
CA GLU A 44 1.09 -6.40 20.09
C GLU A 44 0.56 -5.00 19.73
N ARG A 45 0.74 -4.58 18.47
CA ARG A 45 0.20 -3.36 17.89
C ARG A 45 -1.11 -3.62 17.15
N GLY A 46 -1.80 -4.71 17.43
CA GLY A 46 -3.14 -4.98 16.88
C GLY A 46 -3.17 -5.19 15.37
N PHE A 47 -2.05 -5.52 14.74
CA PHE A 47 -2.04 -5.98 13.35
C PHE A 47 -2.22 -7.50 13.33
N ASP A 48 -3.36 -7.95 12.84
CA ASP A 48 -3.68 -9.38 12.65
C ASP A 48 -3.13 -9.91 11.33
N ARG A 49 -2.84 -9.01 10.39
CA ARG A 49 -2.38 -9.30 9.04
C ARG A 49 -1.25 -8.39 8.61
N VAL A 50 -0.47 -8.84 7.64
CA VAL A 50 0.59 -8.03 7.03
C VAL A 50 0.60 -8.10 5.50
N VAL A 51 1.14 -7.05 4.87
CA VAL A 51 1.52 -7.06 3.45
C VAL A 51 3.02 -6.95 3.35
N PHE A 52 3.67 -7.88 2.66
CA PHE A 52 5.09 -7.76 2.36
C PHE A 52 5.32 -6.73 1.26
N LEU A 53 6.01 -5.64 1.59
CA LEU A 53 6.33 -4.56 0.66
C LEU A 53 7.76 -4.64 0.14
N GLY A 54 7.90 -4.46 -1.17
CA GLY A 54 9.19 -4.37 -1.84
C GLY A 54 9.32 -3.13 -2.74
N GLU A 55 8.76 -1.98 -2.33
CA GLU A 55 8.91 -0.68 -3.04
C GLU A 55 8.55 -0.72 -4.53
N GLU A 56 7.29 -1.05 -4.86
CA GLU A 56 6.81 -1.30 -6.24
C GLU A 56 7.61 -2.35 -7.04
N GLY A 57 8.39 -3.19 -6.34
CA GLY A 57 9.25 -4.21 -6.93
C GLY A 57 10.75 -3.90 -6.91
N ARG A 58 11.19 -2.73 -6.42
CA ARG A 58 12.62 -2.40 -6.31
C ARG A 58 13.36 -3.24 -5.28
N GLY A 59 12.70 -3.55 -4.17
CA GLY A 59 13.21 -4.43 -3.13
C GLY A 59 13.05 -5.91 -3.46
N ILE A 60 12.57 -6.27 -4.65
CA ILE A 60 12.26 -7.64 -5.02
C ILE A 60 13.24 -8.12 -6.08
N ASN A 61 13.84 -9.29 -5.86
CA ASN A 61 14.76 -9.89 -6.83
C ASN A 61 14.11 -10.03 -8.22
N TYR A 62 14.92 -9.94 -9.27
CA TYR A 62 14.48 -10.12 -10.64
C TYR A 62 15.55 -10.81 -11.47
N THR A 63 15.24 -12.03 -11.92
CA THR A 63 16.11 -12.81 -12.82
C THR A 63 15.54 -12.90 -14.24
N GLY A 64 14.34 -12.37 -14.48
CA GLY A 64 13.57 -12.60 -15.71
C GLY A 64 12.70 -13.84 -15.66
N ASN A 65 12.77 -14.63 -14.58
CA ASN A 65 11.95 -15.82 -14.38
C ASN A 65 10.99 -15.59 -13.21
N GLY A 66 9.77 -15.13 -13.53
CA GLY A 66 8.76 -14.82 -12.52
C GLY A 66 8.49 -15.98 -11.56
N PHE A 67 8.43 -17.22 -12.07
CA PHE A 67 8.22 -18.41 -11.25
C PHE A 67 9.33 -18.62 -10.22
N ALA A 68 10.59 -18.59 -10.67
CA ALA A 68 11.72 -18.81 -9.78
C ALA A 68 11.87 -17.68 -8.75
N ASP A 69 11.70 -16.43 -9.19
CA ASP A 69 11.81 -15.24 -8.33
C ASP A 69 10.75 -15.26 -7.22
N ALA A 70 9.50 -15.53 -7.59
CA ALA A 70 8.38 -15.55 -6.66
C ALA A 70 8.44 -16.76 -5.71
N ARG A 71 8.80 -17.95 -6.22
CA ARG A 71 8.98 -19.15 -5.41
C ARG A 71 10.04 -18.93 -4.33
N TYR A 72 11.13 -18.24 -4.66
CA TYR A 72 12.18 -17.94 -3.69
C TYR A 72 11.66 -17.04 -2.56
N LEU A 73 10.94 -15.96 -2.90
CA LEU A 73 10.33 -15.09 -1.90
C LEU A 73 9.32 -15.85 -1.03
N ALA A 74 8.44 -16.65 -1.65
CA ALA A 74 7.43 -17.42 -0.93
C ALA A 74 8.07 -18.44 0.04
N LEU A 75 9.14 -19.13 -0.38
CA LEU A 75 9.91 -20.01 0.51
C LEU A 75 10.58 -19.25 1.66
N TRP A 76 11.11 -18.06 1.39
CA TRP A 76 11.70 -17.22 2.43
C TRP A 76 10.65 -16.80 3.46
N ILE A 77 9.47 -16.32 3.02
CA ILE A 77 8.37 -15.95 3.92
C ILE A 77 7.97 -17.16 4.76
N ARG A 78 7.63 -18.29 4.12
CA ARG A 78 7.21 -19.53 4.81
C ARG A 78 8.20 -20.00 5.87
N THR A 79 9.50 -19.85 5.60
CA THR A 79 10.57 -20.35 6.49
C THR A 79 10.78 -19.45 7.71
N HIS A 80 10.51 -18.15 7.58
CA HIS A 80 10.88 -17.16 8.59
C HIS A 80 9.68 -16.57 9.32
N ILE A 81 8.56 -16.41 8.62
CA ILE A 81 7.37 -15.73 9.09
C ILE A 81 6.32 -16.78 9.35
N THR A 82 6.00 -16.97 10.63
CA THR A 82 4.99 -17.94 11.06
C THR A 82 3.94 -17.25 11.90
N SER A 83 2.73 -17.79 11.91
CA SER A 83 1.62 -17.40 12.79
C SER A 83 0.98 -16.03 12.53
N ILE A 84 1.26 -15.36 11.42
CA ILE A 84 0.54 -14.14 11.02
C ILE A 84 0.12 -14.26 9.57
N ASP A 85 -1.15 -13.95 9.32
CA ASP A 85 -1.73 -14.01 8.00
C ASP A 85 -1.17 -12.89 7.11
N TYR A 86 -0.93 -13.17 5.83
CA TYR A 86 -0.24 -12.22 4.97
C TYR A 86 -0.70 -12.18 3.52
N TYR A 87 -0.46 -11.03 2.89
CA TYR A 87 -0.48 -10.84 1.44
C TYR A 87 0.95 -10.72 0.92
N ILE A 88 1.25 -11.42 -0.17
CA ILE A 88 2.55 -11.33 -0.84
C ILE A 88 2.48 -10.35 -2.01
N THR A 89 3.51 -9.52 -2.16
CA THR A 89 3.55 -8.56 -3.27
C THR A 89 3.68 -9.25 -4.64
N ILE A 90 2.95 -8.74 -5.62
CA ILE A 90 3.19 -8.91 -7.04
C ILE A 90 3.94 -7.66 -7.52
N PRO A 91 5.23 -7.76 -7.85
CA PRO A 91 6.06 -6.60 -8.15
C PRO A 91 5.77 -6.06 -9.56
N PHE A 92 5.41 -4.79 -9.66
CA PHE A 92 5.09 -4.14 -10.94
C PHE A 92 6.34 -3.73 -11.73
N SER A 93 7.35 -3.19 -11.06
CA SER A 93 8.53 -2.59 -11.68
C SER A 93 9.84 -3.24 -11.22
N TYR A 94 10.92 -2.96 -11.93
CA TYR A 94 12.28 -3.30 -11.50
C TYR A 94 12.81 -2.30 -10.47
N GLY A 95 13.96 -2.63 -9.87
CA GLY A 95 14.85 -1.69 -9.18
C GLY A 95 15.06 -0.35 -9.91
N SER A 96 15.15 -0.41 -11.25
CA SER A 96 15.33 0.77 -12.12
C SER A 96 14.07 1.59 -12.38
N GLY A 97 12.89 1.11 -11.97
CA GLY A 97 11.59 1.73 -12.23
C GLY A 97 10.96 1.37 -13.59
N GLU A 98 11.65 0.64 -14.46
CA GLU A 98 11.07 0.09 -15.70
C GLU A 98 10.06 -1.03 -15.39
N LEU A 99 9.16 -1.35 -16.33
CA LEU A 99 8.13 -2.38 -16.12
C LEU A 99 8.69 -3.80 -16.19
N ARG A 100 8.27 -4.69 -15.28
CA ARG A 100 8.67 -6.11 -15.34
C ARG A 100 8.19 -6.83 -16.60
N ASP A 101 7.05 -6.39 -17.14
CA ASP A 101 6.49 -6.86 -18.40
C ASP A 101 5.53 -5.79 -18.96
N ASN A 102 4.93 -6.04 -20.12
CA ASN A 102 3.90 -5.18 -20.69
C ASN A 102 2.51 -5.81 -20.49
N PRO A 103 1.61 -5.21 -19.68
CA PRO A 103 0.25 -5.71 -19.48
C PRO A 103 -0.53 -5.88 -20.79
N ALA A 104 -0.23 -5.07 -21.82
CA ALA A 104 -0.90 -5.16 -23.11
C ALA A 104 -0.55 -6.43 -23.93
N ASN A 105 0.40 -7.25 -23.46
CA ASN A 105 0.70 -8.55 -24.04
C ASN A 105 -0.22 -9.68 -23.50
N GLY A 106 -1.11 -9.38 -22.56
CA GLY A 106 -2.04 -10.33 -21.94
C GLY A 106 -1.47 -11.02 -20.69
N PHE A 107 -2.33 -11.56 -19.84
CA PHE A 107 -1.91 -12.12 -18.54
C PHE A 107 -1.24 -13.49 -18.70
N GLU A 108 -1.79 -14.39 -19.51
CA GLU A 108 -1.39 -15.82 -19.55
C GLU A 108 0.10 -16.06 -19.84
N ASN A 109 0.75 -15.20 -20.63
CA ASN A 109 2.18 -15.33 -20.96
C ASN A 109 3.06 -14.30 -20.25
N SER A 110 2.52 -13.63 -19.22
CA SER A 110 3.23 -12.56 -18.54
C SER A 110 4.18 -13.06 -17.46
N TYR A 111 5.17 -12.22 -17.14
CA TYR A 111 5.99 -12.38 -15.93
C TYR A 111 5.12 -12.55 -14.68
N TRP A 112 4.03 -11.80 -14.56
CA TRP A 112 3.16 -11.79 -13.38
C TRP A 112 2.34 -13.08 -13.23
N ARG A 113 1.90 -13.69 -14.33
CA ARG A 113 1.30 -15.03 -14.30
C ARG A 113 2.29 -16.06 -13.74
N SER A 114 3.51 -16.06 -14.29
CA SER A 114 4.58 -16.95 -13.82
C SER A 114 4.95 -16.67 -12.36
N TRP A 115 4.94 -15.40 -11.94
CA TRP A 115 5.15 -15.00 -10.55
C TRP A 115 4.10 -15.61 -9.62
N ILE A 116 2.81 -15.46 -9.95
CA ILE A 116 1.72 -16.03 -9.15
C ILE A 116 1.88 -17.57 -9.09
N ASP A 117 2.19 -18.25 -10.20
CA ASP A 117 2.46 -19.69 -10.20
C ASP A 117 3.62 -20.08 -9.27
N GLY A 118 4.68 -19.27 -9.23
CA GLY A 118 5.84 -19.50 -8.36
C GLY A 118 5.46 -19.45 -6.88
N VAL A 119 4.62 -18.50 -6.49
CA VAL A 119 4.04 -18.42 -5.14
C VAL A 119 3.14 -19.62 -4.85
N LEU A 120 2.23 -19.94 -5.76
CA LEU A 120 1.29 -21.06 -5.61
C LEU A 120 2.00 -22.42 -5.52
N GLY A 121 3.18 -22.55 -6.11
CA GLY A 121 4.03 -23.73 -5.97
C GLY A 121 4.59 -23.94 -4.55
N VAL A 122 4.38 -23.00 -3.62
CA VAL A 122 4.75 -23.11 -2.21
C VAL A 122 3.49 -23.14 -1.37
N ASP A 123 3.22 -24.28 -0.76
CA ASP A 123 2.11 -24.45 0.18
C ASP A 123 2.35 -23.62 1.45
N ASP A 124 1.40 -22.79 1.88
CA ASP A 124 1.49 -21.96 3.09
C ASP A 124 0.09 -21.56 3.58
N ASP A 125 -0.29 -22.04 4.76
CA ASP A 125 -1.62 -21.82 5.33
C ASP A 125 -1.86 -20.38 5.81
N ASN A 126 -0.81 -19.57 6.03
CA ASN A 126 -0.97 -18.17 6.47
C ASN A 126 -1.12 -17.21 5.27
N ARG A 127 -1.02 -17.69 4.03
CA ARG A 127 -1.15 -16.84 2.84
C ARG A 127 -2.62 -16.58 2.53
N LEU A 128 -3.04 -15.33 2.65
CA LEU A 128 -4.38 -14.88 2.26
C LEU A 128 -4.49 -14.59 0.76
N GLY A 129 -3.40 -14.12 0.16
CA GLY A 129 -3.38 -13.79 -1.26
C GLY A 129 -2.28 -12.82 -1.63
N PHE A 130 -2.60 -11.90 -2.54
CA PHE A 130 -1.64 -11.07 -3.24
C PHE A 130 -1.91 -9.58 -3.09
N TYR A 131 -0.84 -8.79 -3.11
CA TYR A 131 -0.87 -7.33 -3.18
C TYR A 131 -0.32 -6.87 -4.53
N TRP A 132 -1.14 -6.23 -5.36
CA TRP A 132 -0.70 -5.62 -6.61
C TRP A 132 0.08 -4.33 -6.32
N SER A 133 1.39 -4.36 -6.55
CA SER A 133 2.29 -3.29 -6.07
C SER A 133 2.28 -2.04 -6.93
N TYR A 134 1.42 -1.92 -7.95
CA TYR A 134 1.39 -0.70 -8.76
C TYR A 134 0.54 0.36 -8.07
N GLU A 135 1.20 1.30 -7.37
CA GLU A 135 0.52 2.25 -6.48
C GLU A 135 -0.18 3.41 -7.20
N SER A 136 -0.04 3.51 -8.53
CA SER A 136 -0.65 4.61 -9.28
C SER A 136 -2.18 4.53 -9.28
N CYS A 137 -2.85 5.50 -8.66
CA CYS A 137 -4.30 5.68 -8.78
C CYS A 137 -4.78 5.93 -10.21
N LEU A 138 -3.87 6.23 -11.15
CA LEU A 138 -4.20 6.51 -12.54
C LEU A 138 -4.14 5.28 -13.45
N GLN A 139 -3.78 4.10 -12.91
CA GLN A 139 -3.62 2.91 -13.72
C GLN A 139 -4.91 2.57 -14.49
N GLY A 140 -4.77 2.04 -15.72
CA GLY A 140 -5.91 1.73 -16.58
C GLY A 140 -6.68 2.96 -17.09
N THR A 141 -6.03 4.14 -17.15
CA THR A 141 -6.61 5.37 -17.71
C THR A 141 -5.63 6.08 -18.64
N ILE A 142 -6.12 7.02 -19.45
CA ILE A 142 -5.29 7.87 -20.33
C ILE A 142 -4.29 8.77 -19.57
N ASN A 143 -4.53 8.94 -18.27
CA ASN A 143 -3.69 9.72 -17.37
C ASN A 143 -2.56 8.89 -16.77
N ASP A 144 -2.59 7.56 -16.94
CA ASP A 144 -1.51 6.69 -16.53
C ASP A 144 -0.19 7.15 -17.21
N PRO A 145 0.90 7.38 -16.44
CA PRO A 145 2.19 7.70 -17.04
C PRO A 145 2.82 6.53 -17.82
N VAL A 146 2.46 5.28 -17.56
CA VAL A 146 3.10 4.08 -18.13
C VAL A 146 3.06 4.05 -19.67
N PRO A 147 1.90 4.20 -20.34
CA PRO A 147 1.82 4.18 -21.80
C PRO A 147 2.77 5.18 -22.46
N LYS A 148 2.78 6.42 -21.97
CA LYS A 148 3.55 7.51 -22.58
C LYS A 148 5.02 7.49 -22.19
N LYS A 149 5.33 7.23 -20.92
CA LYS A 149 6.69 7.38 -20.37
C LYS A 149 7.51 6.11 -20.43
N LYS A 150 6.90 4.94 -20.24
CA LYS A 150 7.61 3.65 -20.20
C LYS A 150 7.48 2.87 -21.50
N LEU A 151 6.31 2.94 -22.15
CA LEU A 151 6.06 2.23 -23.41
C LEU A 151 6.21 3.11 -24.66
N ASN A 152 6.46 4.42 -24.49
CA ASN A 152 6.63 5.39 -25.58
C ASN A 152 5.46 5.43 -26.59
N LEU A 153 4.22 5.12 -26.16
CA LEU A 153 3.02 5.26 -26.98
C LEU A 153 2.71 6.75 -27.19
N LYS A 154 2.52 7.15 -28.45
CA LYS A 154 2.39 8.58 -28.81
C LYS A 154 1.00 8.93 -29.32
N LYS A 155 0.30 8.00 -29.94
CA LYS A 155 -1.03 8.25 -30.49
C LYS A 155 -2.10 7.95 -29.44
N GLU A 156 -3.15 8.75 -29.45
CA GLU A 156 -4.26 8.58 -28.52
C GLU A 156 -4.96 7.22 -28.68
N ASP A 157 -5.10 6.73 -29.91
CA ASP A 157 -5.70 5.43 -30.18
C ASP A 157 -4.86 4.26 -29.64
N GLU A 158 -3.52 4.36 -29.71
CA GLU A 158 -2.61 3.36 -29.12
C GLU A 158 -2.74 3.33 -27.59
N ILE A 159 -2.95 4.49 -26.97
CA ILE A 159 -3.12 4.61 -25.51
C ILE A 159 -4.48 4.03 -25.09
N LYS A 160 -5.55 4.31 -25.84
CA LYS A 160 -6.88 3.72 -25.58
C LYS A 160 -6.88 2.20 -25.76
N GLU A 161 -6.17 1.70 -26.77
CA GLU A 161 -5.99 0.26 -26.95
C GLU A 161 -5.24 -0.36 -25.77
N TYR A 162 -4.17 0.29 -25.30
CA TYR A 162 -3.46 -0.14 -24.10
C TYR A 162 -4.37 -0.16 -22.87
N GLU A 163 -5.21 0.86 -22.67
CA GLU A 163 -6.15 0.91 -21.54
C GLU A 163 -7.10 -0.29 -21.54
N SER A 164 -7.71 -0.60 -22.70
CA SER A 164 -8.59 -1.78 -22.84
C SER A 164 -7.86 -3.07 -22.48
N LYS A 165 -6.66 -3.25 -23.03
CA LYS A 165 -5.85 -4.45 -22.78
C LYS A 165 -5.34 -4.55 -21.34
N TYR A 166 -5.07 -3.42 -20.70
CA TYR A 166 -4.68 -3.36 -19.29
C TYR A 166 -5.84 -3.81 -18.39
N ILE A 167 -7.07 -3.38 -18.70
CA ILE A 167 -8.26 -3.80 -17.96
C ILE A 167 -8.49 -5.30 -18.13
N GLU A 168 -8.40 -5.82 -19.35
CA GLU A 168 -8.47 -7.27 -19.63
C GLU A 168 -7.40 -8.05 -18.86
N PHE A 169 -6.14 -7.58 -18.89
CA PHE A 169 -5.05 -8.16 -18.12
C PHE A 169 -5.35 -8.22 -16.62
N LEU A 170 -5.87 -7.13 -16.04
CA LEU A 170 -6.15 -7.06 -14.60
C LEU A 170 -7.32 -7.97 -14.23
N GLN A 171 -8.35 -8.04 -15.07
CA GLN A 171 -9.46 -8.96 -14.92
C GLN A 171 -8.98 -10.42 -14.94
N GLU A 172 -8.18 -10.81 -15.95
CA GLU A 172 -7.63 -12.15 -16.06
C GLU A 172 -6.77 -12.53 -14.84
N MET A 173 -5.96 -11.58 -14.34
CA MET A 173 -5.16 -11.78 -13.13
C MET A 173 -6.05 -11.98 -11.89
N SER A 174 -7.09 -11.15 -11.72
CA SER A 174 -8.06 -11.26 -10.63
C SER A 174 -8.75 -12.62 -10.66
N ASP A 175 -9.38 -12.97 -11.79
CA ASP A 175 -10.11 -14.22 -11.97
C ASP A 175 -9.21 -15.43 -11.68
N TYR A 176 -7.96 -15.38 -12.14
CA TYR A 176 -7.00 -16.43 -11.90
C TYR A 176 -6.66 -16.60 -10.41
N ILE A 177 -6.38 -15.51 -9.69
CA ILE A 177 -6.08 -15.55 -8.25
C ILE A 177 -7.31 -16.05 -7.47
N HIS A 178 -8.49 -15.55 -7.79
CA HIS A 178 -9.75 -15.98 -7.16
C HIS A 178 -10.09 -17.44 -7.43
N SER A 179 -9.73 -17.98 -8.60
CA SER A 179 -9.91 -19.41 -8.89
C SER A 179 -9.10 -20.34 -7.97
N HIS A 180 -8.08 -19.80 -7.29
CA HIS A 180 -7.29 -20.50 -6.27
C HIS A 180 -7.78 -20.22 -4.84
N GLY A 181 -8.90 -19.52 -4.67
CA GLY A 181 -9.46 -19.18 -3.36
C GLY A 181 -8.63 -18.15 -2.58
N LEU A 182 -7.81 -17.35 -3.27
CA LEU A 182 -6.96 -16.32 -2.68
C LEU A 182 -7.50 -14.92 -2.97
N GLU A 183 -7.17 -13.97 -2.11
CA GLU A 183 -7.55 -12.57 -2.26
C GLU A 183 -6.54 -11.77 -3.12
N LEU A 184 -7.00 -10.71 -3.77
CA LEU A 184 -6.18 -9.70 -4.45
C LEU A 184 -6.49 -8.31 -3.90
N ILE A 185 -5.48 -7.62 -3.36
CA ILE A 185 -5.63 -6.28 -2.77
C ILE A 185 -4.76 -5.24 -3.49
N TRP A 186 -5.13 -3.96 -3.32
CA TRP A 186 -4.42 -2.83 -3.91
C TRP A 186 -4.38 -1.62 -2.97
N ILE A 187 -3.29 -0.87 -3.01
CA ILE A 187 -3.05 0.31 -2.16
C ILE A 187 -2.67 1.49 -3.07
N PRO A 188 -3.64 2.21 -3.65
CA PRO A 188 -3.35 3.34 -4.54
C PRO A 188 -2.95 4.61 -3.79
N ALA A 189 -1.85 5.21 -4.22
CA ALA A 189 -1.45 6.57 -3.86
C ALA A 189 -2.22 7.60 -4.70
N THR A 190 -3.03 8.42 -4.02
CA THR A 190 -3.78 9.50 -4.70
C THR A 190 -2.91 10.70 -5.08
N GLY A 191 -1.76 10.85 -4.42
CA GLY A 191 -0.91 12.03 -4.55
C GLY A 191 -1.71 13.30 -4.25
N THR A 192 -1.49 14.38 -5.01
CA THR A 192 -2.05 15.71 -4.74
C THR A 192 -3.46 15.92 -5.30
N ARG A 193 -4.06 14.88 -5.89
CA ARG A 193 -5.37 14.93 -6.57
C ARG A 193 -6.49 15.02 -5.54
N ASP A 194 -7.50 15.85 -5.77
CA ASP A 194 -8.69 15.93 -4.90
C ASP A 194 -9.76 14.87 -5.25
N ALA A 195 -10.81 14.79 -4.44
CA ALA A 195 -11.90 13.82 -4.64
C ALA A 195 -12.57 13.96 -6.01
N THR A 196 -12.78 15.19 -6.50
CA THR A 196 -13.39 15.45 -7.81
C THR A 196 -12.52 14.92 -8.95
N TYR A 197 -11.21 15.13 -8.87
CA TYR A 197 -10.29 14.58 -9.84
C TYR A 197 -10.31 13.05 -9.80
N LEU A 198 -10.22 12.46 -8.61
CA LEU A 198 -10.18 11.01 -8.43
C LEU A 198 -11.44 10.34 -9.01
N LYS A 199 -12.62 10.91 -8.75
CA LYS A 199 -13.89 10.41 -9.29
C LYS A 199 -13.94 10.36 -10.82
N ASN A 200 -13.31 11.32 -11.49
CA ASN A 200 -13.46 11.50 -12.94
C ASN A 200 -12.28 11.01 -13.76
N ASN A 201 -11.09 10.87 -13.15
CA ASN A 201 -9.83 10.70 -13.89
C ASN A 201 -8.93 9.60 -13.31
N SER A 202 -9.28 9.00 -12.17
CA SER A 202 -8.52 7.89 -11.61
C SER A 202 -9.10 6.55 -12.07
N GLY A 203 -8.26 5.52 -12.07
CA GLY A 203 -8.68 4.15 -12.31
C GLY A 203 -9.39 3.53 -11.12
N ILE A 204 -9.36 4.16 -9.93
CA ILE A 204 -9.90 3.56 -8.70
C ILE A 204 -11.36 3.13 -8.85
N PRO A 205 -12.31 3.99 -9.27
CA PRO A 205 -13.72 3.60 -9.38
C PRO A 205 -13.96 2.45 -10.38
N THR A 206 -13.18 2.41 -11.47
CA THR A 206 -13.36 1.42 -12.54
C THR A 206 -12.71 0.08 -12.20
N LEU A 207 -11.57 0.11 -11.53
CA LEU A 207 -10.74 -1.09 -11.29
C LEU A 207 -11.00 -1.73 -9.93
N ALA A 208 -11.63 -1.03 -8.98
CA ALA A 208 -11.88 -1.55 -7.63
C ALA A 208 -12.60 -2.90 -7.62
N GLY A 209 -13.46 -3.18 -8.62
CA GLY A 209 -14.18 -4.45 -8.75
C GLY A 209 -13.30 -5.67 -9.02
N TYR A 210 -12.04 -5.50 -9.41
CA TYR A 210 -11.06 -6.59 -9.60
C TYR A 210 -10.22 -6.87 -8.34
N PHE A 211 -10.50 -6.18 -7.24
CA PHE A 211 -9.78 -6.35 -5.98
C PHE A 211 -10.79 -6.69 -4.88
N ASP A 212 -10.43 -7.59 -3.99
CA ASP A 212 -11.23 -7.86 -2.79
C ASP A 212 -11.25 -6.62 -1.89
N ARG A 213 -10.14 -5.86 -1.86
CA ARG A 213 -10.01 -4.61 -1.11
C ARG A 213 -9.06 -3.63 -1.79
N VAL A 214 -9.45 -2.36 -1.75
CA VAL A 214 -8.62 -1.22 -2.15
C VAL A 214 -8.43 -0.30 -0.96
N PHE A 215 -7.19 -0.11 -0.51
CA PHE A 215 -6.84 0.78 0.61
C PHE A 215 -6.24 2.08 0.07
N VAL A 216 -7.05 3.13 0.00
CA VAL A 216 -6.64 4.38 -0.65
C VAL A 216 -5.72 5.18 0.28
N GLN A 217 -4.52 5.51 -0.22
CA GLN A 217 -3.55 6.37 0.45
C GLN A 217 -3.81 7.84 0.11
N LEU A 218 -4.07 8.61 1.16
CA LEU A 218 -4.66 9.94 1.07
C LEU A 218 -3.61 11.06 0.92
N ASN A 219 -3.02 11.52 2.03
CA ASN A 219 -2.49 12.89 2.07
C ASN A 219 -1.18 13.10 2.86
N TYR A 220 -0.61 12.10 3.54
CA TYR A 220 0.53 12.31 4.46
C TYR A 220 1.73 13.01 3.79
N TYR A 221 2.03 12.69 2.52
CA TYR A 221 3.09 13.31 1.71
C TYR A 221 2.67 14.54 0.88
N GLN A 222 1.42 15.01 0.97
CA GLN A 222 1.00 16.20 0.23
C GLN A 222 1.57 17.49 0.82
N TYR A 223 2.32 18.25 0.03
CA TYR A 223 2.88 19.54 0.47
C TYR A 223 1.82 20.52 0.98
N ASN A 224 2.21 21.38 1.92
CA ASN A 224 1.32 22.34 2.59
C ASN A 224 0.57 23.29 1.64
N SER A 225 1.14 23.62 0.49
CA SER A 225 0.45 24.45 -0.51
C SER A 225 -0.76 23.77 -1.15
N GLN A 226 -0.88 22.45 -1.00
CA GLN A 226 -1.91 21.62 -1.64
C GLN A 226 -2.86 20.98 -0.62
N TYR A 227 -2.37 20.75 0.60
CA TYR A 227 -3.11 20.17 1.72
C TYR A 227 -4.01 21.19 2.43
N THR A 228 -5.26 20.79 2.66
CA THR A 228 -6.12 21.40 3.69
C THR A 228 -6.90 20.28 4.39
N PHE A 229 -7.24 20.49 5.66
CA PHE A 229 -8.06 19.53 6.39
C PHE A 229 -9.39 19.23 5.69
N ASN A 230 -10.07 20.26 5.15
CA ASN A 230 -11.32 20.05 4.42
C ASN A 230 -11.16 19.16 3.18
N LYS A 231 -10.05 19.28 2.43
CA LYS A 231 -9.77 18.38 1.31
C LYS A 231 -9.51 16.94 1.76
N LEU A 232 -8.93 16.75 2.94
CA LEU A 232 -8.82 15.42 3.55
C LEU A 232 -10.20 14.85 3.86
N VAL A 233 -11.07 15.63 4.51
CA VAL A 233 -12.46 15.23 4.81
C VAL A 233 -13.23 14.87 3.54
N GLU A 234 -13.15 15.69 2.49
CA GLU A 234 -13.77 15.43 1.19
C GLU A 234 -13.31 14.11 0.57
N LYS A 235 -12.00 13.82 0.61
CA LYS A 235 -11.48 12.55 0.12
C LYS A 235 -11.95 11.36 0.98
N ILE A 236 -11.97 11.50 2.30
CA ILE A 236 -12.44 10.44 3.20
C ILE A 236 -13.89 10.09 2.90
N LYS A 237 -14.74 11.11 2.70
CA LYS A 237 -16.14 10.90 2.30
C LYS A 237 -16.24 10.18 0.96
N TRP A 238 -15.45 10.61 -0.03
CA TRP A 238 -15.40 9.94 -1.33
C TRP A 238 -14.97 8.46 -1.21
N ILE A 239 -13.92 8.14 -0.45
CA ILE A 239 -13.50 6.74 -0.19
C ILE A 239 -14.68 5.94 0.39
N TYR A 240 -15.37 6.50 1.38
CA TYR A 240 -16.52 5.84 2.00
C TYR A 240 -17.69 5.62 1.02
N GLU A 241 -18.03 6.65 0.24
CA GLU A 241 -19.11 6.60 -0.75
C GLU A 241 -18.85 5.57 -1.86
N GLU A 242 -17.60 5.40 -2.27
CA GLU A 242 -17.16 4.37 -3.23
C GLU A 242 -16.99 2.98 -2.60
N SER A 243 -17.37 2.80 -1.32
CA SER A 243 -17.22 1.54 -0.57
C SER A 243 -15.78 1.01 -0.50
N LEU A 244 -14.81 1.92 -0.47
CA LEU A 244 -13.38 1.60 -0.42
C LEU A 244 -12.86 1.57 1.03
N SER A 245 -11.67 1.01 1.20
CA SER A 245 -10.92 1.05 2.47
C SER A 245 -9.89 2.17 2.45
N ILE A 246 -9.37 2.51 3.64
CA ILE A 246 -8.37 3.57 3.82
C ILE A 246 -7.02 2.97 4.18
N GLU A 247 -5.96 3.57 3.63
CA GLU A 247 -4.60 3.41 4.12
C GLU A 247 -4.25 4.62 5.01
N MET A 248 -3.70 4.36 6.19
CA MET A 248 -3.31 5.35 7.19
C MET A 248 -1.80 5.39 7.37
N GLU A 249 -1.22 6.52 6.99
CA GLU A 249 0.23 6.63 6.82
C GLU A 249 0.92 7.46 7.91
N ALA A 250 2.09 6.98 8.36
CA ALA A 250 3.04 7.76 9.15
C ALA A 250 4.46 7.22 8.97
N ASP A 251 5.47 8.06 8.79
CA ASP A 251 6.85 7.60 8.63
C ASP A 251 7.75 7.96 9.82
N CYS A 252 9.05 7.67 9.69
CA CYS A 252 10.03 8.01 10.72
C CYS A 252 10.08 9.51 11.06
N ALA A 253 9.54 10.42 10.22
CA ALA A 253 9.49 11.84 10.53
C ALA A 253 8.54 12.17 11.70
N VAL A 254 7.71 11.26 12.20
CA VAL A 254 6.97 11.51 13.46
C VAL A 254 7.85 11.38 14.72
N LEU A 255 9.03 10.78 14.59
CA LEU A 255 9.98 10.58 15.68
C LEU A 255 10.92 11.77 15.79
N GLU A 256 11.18 12.22 17.03
CA GLU A 256 12.01 13.39 17.28
C GLU A 256 13.43 13.24 16.70
N GLY A 257 13.88 14.25 15.95
CA GLY A 257 15.21 14.29 15.35
C GLY A 257 15.40 13.32 14.18
N LYS A 258 14.36 12.59 13.78
CA LYS A 258 14.37 11.71 12.61
C LYS A 258 13.87 12.46 11.37
N ARG A 259 14.24 11.91 10.22
CA ARG A 259 13.85 12.39 8.89
C ARG A 259 12.95 11.36 8.23
N GLY A 260 12.22 11.78 7.21
CA GLY A 260 11.33 10.93 6.43
C GLY A 260 10.83 11.67 5.20
N HIS A 261 9.75 11.17 4.64
CA HIS A 261 9.07 11.67 3.47
C HIS A 261 7.87 12.58 3.74
N CYS A 262 7.41 12.67 5.00
CA CYS A 262 6.38 13.60 5.46
C CYS A 262 6.50 15.00 4.80
N ALA A 263 5.37 15.59 4.41
CA ALA A 263 5.39 16.85 3.67
C ALA A 263 5.83 18.10 4.47
N GLU A 264 6.02 17.95 5.79
CA GLU A 264 6.61 18.95 6.69
C GLU A 264 8.14 18.82 6.80
N CYS A 265 8.73 17.96 5.97
CA CYS A 265 10.16 17.88 5.78
C CYS A 265 10.63 18.86 4.70
N GLU A 266 11.73 19.53 4.99
CA GLU A 266 12.50 20.32 4.03
C GLU A 266 13.47 19.41 3.30
N TYR A 267 13.61 19.63 1.99
CA TYR A 267 14.44 18.81 1.12
C TYR A 267 15.56 19.64 0.48
N ALA A 268 16.74 19.05 0.40
CA ALA A 268 17.84 19.52 -0.44
C ALA A 268 18.33 18.35 -1.31
N ASN A 269 18.41 18.56 -2.62
CA ASN A 269 18.80 17.51 -3.57
C ASN A 269 17.96 16.22 -3.45
N ASN A 270 16.64 16.36 -3.28
CA ASN A 270 15.68 15.26 -3.06
C ASN A 270 15.87 14.44 -1.78
N GLU A 271 16.74 14.88 -0.86
CA GLU A 271 16.94 14.26 0.44
C GLU A 271 16.37 15.15 1.55
N PRO A 272 15.65 14.58 2.54
CA PRO A 272 15.16 15.35 3.67
C PRO A 272 16.33 15.85 4.53
N VAL A 273 16.41 17.15 4.76
CA VAL A 273 17.45 17.78 5.59
C VAL A 273 16.96 18.13 6.98
N TYR A 274 15.68 18.46 7.10
CA TYR A 274 15.02 18.81 8.36
C TYR A 274 13.55 18.42 8.28
N CYS A 275 12.95 18.03 9.40
CA CYS A 275 11.52 17.73 9.47
C CYS A 275 10.91 18.39 10.70
N ASN A 276 9.77 19.05 10.54
CA ASN A 276 8.96 19.43 11.68
C ASN A 276 8.23 18.19 12.22
N ASN A 277 8.90 17.42 13.08
CA ASN A 277 8.40 16.13 13.56
C ASN A 277 7.03 16.24 14.26
N ALA A 278 6.79 17.34 14.97
CA ALA A 278 5.52 17.60 15.65
C ALA A 278 4.36 17.77 14.66
N LYS A 279 4.58 18.50 13.55
CA LYS A 279 3.57 18.63 12.50
C LYS A 279 3.38 17.35 11.68
N CYS A 280 4.43 16.57 11.45
CA CYS A 280 4.28 15.23 10.85
C CYS A 280 3.38 14.33 11.71
N LEU A 281 3.57 14.37 13.02
CA LEU A 281 2.71 13.65 13.96
C LEU A 281 1.27 14.20 13.97
N GLU A 282 1.07 15.52 13.82
CA GLU A 282 -0.27 16.11 13.64
C GLU A 282 -0.93 15.59 12.36
N ARG A 283 -0.21 15.59 11.23
CA ARG A 283 -0.72 15.04 9.96
C ARG A 283 -1.09 13.57 10.02
N ALA A 284 -0.32 12.75 10.74
CA ALA A 284 -0.71 11.36 10.98
C ALA A 284 -2.03 11.26 11.75
N CYS A 285 -2.24 12.13 12.76
CA CYS A 285 -3.48 12.18 13.52
C CYS A 285 -4.65 12.85 12.77
N ASP A 286 -4.39 13.66 11.74
CA ASP A 286 -5.44 14.27 10.92
C ASP A 286 -6.32 13.22 10.23
N TYR A 287 -5.82 12.00 9.99
CA TYR A 287 -6.66 10.90 9.52
C TYR A 287 -7.82 10.61 10.47
N ILE A 288 -7.55 10.51 11.77
CA ILE A 288 -8.59 10.26 12.77
C ILE A 288 -9.55 11.44 12.84
N SER A 289 -9.02 12.66 12.96
CA SER A 289 -9.84 13.87 12.96
C SER A 289 -10.73 13.98 11.72
N GLY A 290 -10.18 13.67 10.54
CA GLY A 290 -10.89 13.72 9.26
C GLY A 290 -11.97 12.65 9.14
N ILE A 291 -11.74 11.45 9.67
CA ILE A 291 -12.75 10.38 9.74
C ILE A 291 -13.92 10.80 10.64
N LEU A 292 -13.63 11.43 11.78
CA LEU A 292 -14.65 11.94 12.69
C LEU A 292 -15.49 13.05 12.06
N GLU A 293 -14.84 14.00 11.38
CA GLU A 293 -15.53 15.08 10.68
C GLU A 293 -16.38 14.54 9.52
N ALA A 294 -15.83 13.62 8.71
CA ALA A 294 -16.57 12.97 7.63
C ALA A 294 -17.81 12.24 8.15
N TYR A 295 -17.71 11.53 9.27
CA TYR A 295 -18.86 10.87 9.91
C TYR A 295 -19.94 11.88 10.33
N TRP A 296 -19.52 13.00 10.94
CA TRP A 296 -20.45 14.05 11.34
C TRP A 296 -21.20 14.63 10.13
N GLU A 297 -20.49 14.95 9.05
CA GLU A 297 -21.07 15.47 7.82
C GLU A 297 -22.00 14.46 7.11
N LEU A 298 -21.65 13.16 7.13
CA LEU A 298 -22.44 12.12 6.46
C LEU A 298 -23.73 11.79 7.22
N PHE A 299 -23.67 11.75 8.56
CA PHE A 299 -24.78 11.19 9.35
C PHE A 299 -25.54 12.20 10.21
N HIS A 300 -25.01 13.40 10.47
CA HIS A 300 -25.63 14.44 11.29
C HIS A 300 -26.13 13.92 12.66
N ARG A 301 -25.33 13.05 13.30
CA ARG A 301 -25.68 12.35 14.56
C ARG A 301 -24.67 12.65 15.66
N PRO A 302 -25.09 12.64 16.96
CA PRO A 302 -24.19 12.86 18.08
C PRO A 302 -22.97 11.91 18.01
N PRO A 303 -21.79 12.37 18.44
CA PRO A 303 -20.56 11.63 18.24
C PRO A 303 -20.60 10.32 19.03
N LEU A 304 -20.39 9.21 18.32
CA LEU A 304 -19.99 7.96 18.94
C LEU A 304 -18.54 8.11 19.45
N SER A 305 -18.05 7.14 20.23
CA SER A 305 -16.61 7.15 20.55
C SER A 305 -15.79 7.14 19.25
N PRO A 306 -14.60 7.78 19.21
CA PRO A 306 -13.78 7.81 18.02
C PRO A 306 -13.51 6.41 17.43
N GLU A 307 -13.23 5.43 18.28
CA GLU A 307 -13.06 4.02 17.90
C GLU A 307 -14.29 3.48 17.14
N THR A 308 -15.50 3.76 17.64
CA THR A 308 -16.74 3.31 17.00
C THR A 308 -16.92 3.97 15.64
N VAL A 309 -16.60 5.26 15.52
CA VAL A 309 -16.70 5.99 14.26
C VAL A 309 -15.72 5.44 13.22
N VAL A 310 -14.45 5.28 13.61
CA VAL A 310 -13.38 4.74 12.75
C VAL A 310 -13.72 3.33 12.27
N ASN A 311 -14.13 2.44 13.18
CA ASN A 311 -14.52 1.07 12.82
C ASN A 311 -15.80 1.00 11.99
N ARG A 312 -16.69 2.00 12.09
CA ARG A 312 -17.92 2.05 11.32
C ARG A 312 -17.68 2.52 9.88
N LEU A 313 -16.86 3.56 9.70
CA LEU A 313 -16.56 4.06 8.36
C LEU A 313 -15.59 3.15 7.61
N PHE A 314 -14.54 2.68 8.31
CA PHE A 314 -13.47 1.91 7.69
C PHE A 314 -13.11 0.71 8.56
N PRO A 315 -13.92 -0.36 8.60
CA PRO A 315 -13.65 -1.55 9.42
C PRO A 315 -12.37 -2.29 9.02
N HIS A 316 -11.88 -2.07 7.81
CA HIS A 316 -10.62 -2.59 7.30
C HIS A 316 -9.69 -1.44 6.95
N ARG A 317 -8.47 -1.47 7.48
CA ARG A 317 -7.48 -0.41 7.32
C ARG A 317 -6.11 -1.01 7.09
N ALA A 318 -5.38 -0.43 6.16
CA ALA A 318 -3.96 -0.69 5.98
C ALA A 318 -3.16 0.44 6.65
N TYR A 319 -1.99 0.10 7.17
CA TYR A 319 -1.16 1.03 7.91
C TYR A 319 0.25 1.05 7.33
N TYR A 320 0.50 2.05 6.49
CA TYR A 320 1.87 2.36 6.09
C TYR A 320 2.56 3.03 7.25
N PHE A 321 3.50 2.31 7.85
CA PHE A 321 4.50 2.94 8.68
C PHE A 321 5.89 2.71 8.15
N GLY A 322 6.79 3.64 8.43
CA GLY A 322 8.22 3.47 8.11
C GLY A 322 8.80 2.20 8.76
N THR A 323 10.09 1.97 8.58
CA THR A 323 10.71 0.73 9.04
C THR A 323 10.92 0.64 10.57
N ASP A 324 10.43 1.57 11.38
CA ASP A 324 10.60 1.57 12.84
C ASP A 324 9.23 1.49 13.55
N PHE A 325 8.99 0.42 14.31
CA PHE A 325 7.76 0.22 15.08
C PHE A 325 7.47 1.34 16.08
N LYS A 326 8.48 2.12 16.51
CA LYS A 326 8.24 3.31 17.35
C LYS A 326 7.38 4.37 16.68
N VAL A 327 7.30 4.37 15.34
CA VAL A 327 6.38 5.25 14.60
C VAL A 327 4.95 4.99 15.03
N VAL A 328 4.52 3.72 15.04
CA VAL A 328 3.18 3.31 15.47
C VAL A 328 2.93 3.72 16.92
N ASP A 329 3.88 3.43 17.80
CA ASP A 329 3.77 3.76 19.23
C ASP A 329 3.62 5.27 19.45
N LYS A 330 4.38 6.06 18.69
CA LYS A 330 4.38 7.52 18.78
C LYS A 330 3.06 8.11 18.30
N VAL A 331 2.54 7.65 17.17
CA VAL A 331 1.25 8.11 16.64
C VAL A 331 0.13 7.76 17.59
N ARG A 332 0.03 6.49 18.02
CA ARG A 332 -1.01 6.01 18.95
C ARG A 332 -0.96 6.65 20.33
N SER A 333 0.22 7.06 20.80
CA SER A 333 0.31 7.82 22.04
C SER A 333 -0.40 9.18 21.98
N LYS A 334 -0.58 9.75 20.77
CA LYS A 334 -1.27 11.03 20.54
C LYS A 334 -2.70 10.84 20.02
N CYS A 335 -2.91 9.91 19.11
CA CYS A 335 -4.21 9.53 18.55
C CYS A 335 -4.41 8.01 18.66
N PRO A 336 -4.97 7.50 19.77
CA PRO A 336 -5.07 6.06 20.05
C PRO A 336 -5.83 5.24 19.02
N GLU A 337 -6.73 5.86 18.26
CA GLU A 337 -7.56 5.19 17.26
C GLU A 337 -6.92 5.09 15.87
N TRP A 338 -5.73 5.68 15.68
CA TRP A 338 -4.86 5.36 14.55
C TRP A 338 -4.39 3.93 14.73
#